data_AF-A0A941S0D3-F1
#
_entry.id   AF-A0A941S0D3-F1
#
_cell.length_a   1.000
_cell.length_b   1.000
_cell.length_c   1.000
_cell.angle_alpha   90.00
_cell.angle_beta   90.00
_cell.angle_gamma   90.00
#
_symmetry.space_group_name_H-M   'P 1'
#
loop_
_entity.id
_entity.type
_entity.pdbx_description
1 polymer ?
#
loop_
_entity_poly.entity_id
_entity_poly.type
_entity_poly.pdbx_seq_one_letter_code
_entity_poly.pdbx_strand_id
1 'polypeptide(L)'
;MRRNRWVLIISAVVGVLLGAAGSAWALRYSDSPIRGDVSRPFNAGPPGEQPHPTDGLVPAELPAPVDRQQADDGVAVAARQFARQLVPPRLKFPESAEFPEDSTRLQPFTIMNETTGPVYEHWSVDGVVESRNQYGIPIRSAWRAMVGRTNDRFFLVFASLEGQPIYQMTGHAHLLQAARQAYQERLTAAEQSRKQRQLAADRAAWRASAAAKPEEQKAREMLKLAEMLLRAGRREPAHRRLLEVINQYPYSQAAVEAELLLGK
;
A
#
# COMPACT_ATOMS: atom_id res chain seq x y z
N MET A 1 -60.50 -5.51 -31.79
CA MET A 1 -59.01 -5.51 -31.90
C MET A 1 -58.35 -4.97 -30.62
N ARG A 2 -58.30 -5.75 -29.53
CA ARG A 2 -57.70 -5.33 -28.24
C ARG A 2 -56.86 -6.44 -27.56
N ARG A 3 -56.39 -7.45 -28.30
CA ARG A 3 -55.64 -8.60 -27.74
C ARG A 3 -54.12 -8.59 -27.97
N ASN A 4 -53.57 -7.68 -28.78
CA ASN A 4 -52.13 -7.71 -29.12
C ASN A 4 -51.23 -6.74 -28.35
N ARG A 5 -51.74 -5.93 -27.42
CA ARG A 5 -50.89 -4.99 -26.65
C ARG A 5 -50.22 -5.60 -25.42
N TRP A 6 -50.74 -6.70 -24.87
CA TRP A 6 -50.19 -7.30 -23.65
C TRP A 6 -48.96 -8.20 -23.91
N VAL A 7 -48.88 -8.84 -25.08
CA VAL A 7 -47.77 -9.76 -25.41
C VAL A 7 -46.45 -9.01 -25.67
N LEU A 8 -46.52 -7.79 -26.22
CA LEU A 8 -45.34 -6.95 -26.45
C LEU A 8 -44.79 -6.35 -25.15
N ILE A 9 -45.64 -6.02 -24.18
CA ILE A 9 -45.21 -5.48 -22.89
C ILE A 9 -44.54 -6.57 -22.05
N ILE A 10 -45.09 -7.79 -22.03
CA ILE A 10 -44.50 -8.90 -21.27
C ILE A 10 -43.15 -9.32 -21.88
N SER A 11 -43.00 -9.31 -23.21
CA SER A 11 -41.73 -9.66 -23.87
C SER A 11 -40.64 -8.61 -23.65
N ALA A 12 -40.99 -7.33 -23.58
CA ALA A 12 -40.04 -6.26 -23.27
C ALA A 12 -39.58 -6.28 -21.79
N VAL A 13 -40.48 -6.62 -20.85
CA VAL A 13 -40.11 -6.73 -19.43
C VAL A 13 -39.27 -7.96 -19.15
N VAL A 14 -39.53 -9.09 -19.81
CA VAL A 14 -38.70 -10.32 -19.69
C VAL A 14 -37.33 -10.15 -20.34
N GLY A 15 -37.24 -9.45 -21.49
CA GLY A 15 -35.95 -9.15 -22.13
C GLY A 15 -35.07 -8.18 -21.32
N VAL A 16 -35.68 -7.19 -20.64
CA VAL A 16 -34.94 -6.28 -19.75
C VAL A 16 -34.57 -6.96 -18.43
N LEU A 17 -35.42 -7.85 -17.88
CA LEU A 17 -35.09 -8.60 -16.66
C LEU A 17 -34.02 -9.67 -16.89
N LEU A 18 -33.99 -10.35 -18.04
CA LEU A 18 -32.93 -11.32 -18.37
C LEU A 18 -31.64 -10.64 -18.84
N GLY A 19 -31.72 -9.50 -19.52
CA GLY A 19 -30.56 -8.68 -19.88
C GLY A 19 -29.91 -8.01 -18.65
N ALA A 20 -30.70 -7.49 -17.71
CA ALA A 20 -30.20 -6.88 -16.49
C ALA A 20 -29.76 -7.93 -15.44
N ALA A 21 -30.43 -9.09 -15.33
CA ALA A 21 -29.99 -10.16 -14.45
C ALA A 21 -28.74 -10.89 -15.00
N GLY A 22 -28.63 -11.11 -16.31
CA GLY A 22 -27.43 -11.69 -16.92
C GLY A 22 -26.21 -10.78 -16.82
N SER A 23 -26.40 -9.47 -17.01
CA SER A 23 -25.33 -8.48 -16.88
C SER A 23 -24.95 -8.21 -15.42
N ALA A 24 -25.91 -8.23 -14.49
CA ALA A 24 -25.63 -8.08 -13.06
C ALA A 24 -25.02 -9.36 -12.43
N TRP A 25 -25.25 -10.55 -13.00
CA TRP A 25 -24.59 -11.79 -12.58
C TRP A 25 -23.16 -11.88 -13.13
N ALA A 26 -22.92 -11.46 -14.38
CA ALA A 26 -21.58 -11.36 -14.95
C ALA A 26 -20.73 -10.26 -14.29
N LEU A 27 -21.30 -9.09 -13.96
CA LEU A 27 -20.58 -8.00 -13.28
C LEU A 27 -20.38 -8.26 -11.78
N ARG A 28 -21.24 -9.03 -11.08
CA ARG A 28 -20.96 -9.44 -9.69
C ARG A 28 -19.85 -10.49 -9.57
N TYR A 29 -19.62 -11.29 -10.60
CA TYR A 29 -18.56 -12.31 -10.60
C TYR A 29 -17.25 -11.85 -11.25
N SER A 30 -17.24 -10.82 -12.10
CA SER A 30 -15.99 -10.22 -12.63
C SER A 30 -15.38 -9.15 -11.71
N ASP A 31 -16.22 -8.42 -10.96
CA ASP A 31 -15.80 -7.33 -10.06
C ASP A 31 -16.00 -7.67 -8.58
N SER A 32 -15.99 -8.95 -8.22
CA SER A 32 -15.58 -9.25 -6.85
C SER A 32 -14.14 -8.78 -6.75
N PRO A 33 -13.81 -7.66 -6.05
CA PRO A 33 -12.42 -7.39 -5.76
C PRO A 33 -11.93 -8.67 -5.13
N ILE A 34 -10.84 -9.23 -5.66
CA ILE A 34 -9.97 -10.03 -4.82
C ILE A 34 -9.74 -9.10 -3.63
N ARG A 35 -10.48 -9.33 -2.54
CA ARG A 35 -10.17 -8.76 -1.23
C ARG A 35 -8.93 -9.52 -0.77
N GLY A 36 -7.87 -9.45 -1.58
CA GLY A 36 -6.53 -9.34 -1.10
C GLY A 36 -6.55 -8.04 -0.34
N ASP A 37 -6.87 -8.15 0.93
CA ASP A 37 -6.47 -7.16 1.89
C ASP A 37 -4.94 -7.11 1.83
N VAL A 38 -4.41 -6.31 0.91
CA VAL A 38 -2.97 -6.02 0.78
C VAL A 38 -2.48 -5.30 2.06
N SER A 39 -3.41 -4.89 2.91
CA SER A 39 -3.21 -4.23 4.19
C SER A 39 -3.38 -5.15 5.39
N ARG A 40 -3.68 -6.45 5.21
CA ARG A 40 -3.61 -7.39 6.33
C ARG A 40 -2.13 -7.58 6.66
N PRO A 41 -1.65 -7.11 7.83
CA PRO A 41 -0.35 -7.54 8.30
C PRO A 41 -0.37 -9.07 8.30
N PHE A 42 0.74 -9.67 7.88
CA PHE A 42 0.99 -11.09 8.08
C PHE A 42 0.84 -11.37 9.57
N ASN A 43 -0.35 -11.77 9.98
CA ASN A 43 -0.60 -12.23 11.33
C ASN A 43 0.03 -13.62 11.34
N ALA A 44 1.26 -13.70 11.83
CA ALA A 44 1.72 -14.94 12.40
C ALA A 44 0.62 -15.36 13.37
N GLY A 45 -0.08 -16.45 13.06
CA GLY A 45 -1.02 -17.01 14.01
C GLY A 45 -0.34 -17.19 15.37
N PRO A 46 -1.13 -17.43 16.44
CA PRO A 46 -0.53 -17.93 17.68
C PRO A 46 0.42 -19.10 17.34
N PRO A 47 1.48 -19.34 18.13
CA PRO A 47 2.40 -20.45 17.92
C PRO A 47 1.68 -21.79 18.20
N GLY A 48 0.70 -22.12 17.39
CA GLY A 48 0.19 -23.47 17.18
C GLY A 48 1.04 -24.08 16.08
N GLU A 49 1.38 -25.36 16.26
CA GLU A 49 2.11 -26.23 15.33
C GLU A 49 2.22 -25.65 13.92
N GLN A 50 3.42 -25.14 13.60
CA GLN A 50 3.75 -24.86 12.20
C GLN A 50 3.48 -26.16 11.45
N PRO A 51 2.58 -26.19 10.45
CA PRO A 51 2.43 -27.37 9.64
C PRO A 51 3.79 -27.68 9.06
N HIS A 52 4.34 -28.85 9.42
CA HIS A 52 5.59 -29.29 8.85
C HIS A 52 5.43 -29.23 7.32
N PRO A 53 6.25 -28.45 6.60
CA PRO A 53 6.29 -28.54 5.15
C PRO A 53 6.53 -30.02 4.84
N THR A 54 5.74 -30.60 3.94
CA THR A 54 5.92 -31.99 3.53
C THR A 54 7.35 -32.15 3.04
N ASP A 55 8.19 -32.78 3.86
CA ASP A 55 9.55 -33.18 3.54
C ASP A 55 9.47 -34.08 2.30
N GLY A 56 9.82 -33.54 1.12
CA GLY A 56 10.01 -34.35 -0.08
C GLY A 56 9.61 -33.72 -1.42
N LEU A 57 8.73 -32.71 -1.45
CA LEU A 57 8.38 -32.01 -2.70
C LEU A 57 9.16 -30.70 -2.82
N VAL A 58 10.38 -30.81 -3.32
CA VAL A 58 11.12 -29.66 -3.86
C VAL A 58 10.58 -29.42 -5.27
N PRO A 59 9.89 -28.29 -5.53
CA PRO A 59 9.41 -27.99 -6.87
C PRO A 59 10.60 -27.89 -7.82
N ALA A 60 10.51 -28.54 -8.98
CA ALA A 60 11.57 -28.50 -9.97
C ALA A 60 11.76 -27.07 -10.47
N GLU A 61 13.01 -26.60 -10.53
CA GLU A 61 13.32 -25.34 -11.22
C GLU A 61 12.84 -25.39 -12.67
N LEU A 62 12.30 -24.28 -13.14
CA LEU A 62 11.76 -24.15 -14.51
C LEU A 62 12.66 -23.25 -15.33
N PRO A 63 12.80 -23.48 -16.65
CA PRO A 63 13.59 -22.59 -17.50
C PRO A 63 12.95 -21.19 -17.56
N ALA A 64 13.78 -20.14 -17.51
CA ALA A 64 13.38 -18.74 -17.67
C ALA A 64 14.03 -18.13 -18.92
N PRO A 65 13.27 -17.34 -19.72
CA PRO A 65 13.82 -16.63 -20.86
C PRO A 65 14.81 -15.57 -20.39
N VAL A 66 15.94 -15.39 -21.10
CA VAL A 66 16.97 -14.39 -20.71
C VAL A 66 16.44 -12.97 -20.80
N ASP A 67 15.57 -12.68 -21.75
CA ASP A 67 14.92 -11.37 -21.90
C ASP A 67 13.95 -11.10 -20.73
N ARG A 68 14.05 -9.89 -20.17
CA ARG A 68 13.21 -9.43 -19.06
C ARG A 68 11.77 -9.22 -19.48
N GLN A 69 11.50 -8.71 -20.68
CA GLN A 69 10.12 -8.51 -21.14
C GLN A 69 9.39 -9.84 -21.35
N GLN A 70 10.10 -10.88 -21.77
CA GLN A 70 9.57 -12.24 -21.88
C GLN A 70 9.47 -12.94 -20.52
N ALA A 71 10.12 -12.40 -19.49
CA ALA A 71 10.10 -12.95 -18.14
C ALA A 71 8.72 -12.88 -17.51
N ASP A 72 8.03 -11.74 -17.64
CA ASP A 72 6.74 -11.53 -16.98
C ASP A 72 5.69 -12.57 -17.45
N ASP A 73 5.65 -12.85 -18.76
CA ASP A 73 4.81 -13.91 -19.31
C ASP A 73 5.24 -15.30 -18.82
N GLY A 74 6.55 -15.56 -18.77
CA GLY A 74 7.13 -16.80 -18.27
C GLY A 74 6.85 -17.04 -16.77
N VAL A 75 6.81 -15.99 -15.96
CA VAL A 75 6.56 -16.07 -14.51
C VAL A 75 5.15 -16.55 -14.24
N ALA A 76 4.13 -16.05 -14.96
CA ALA A 76 2.76 -16.50 -14.77
C ALA A 76 2.62 -17.99 -15.10
N VAL A 77 3.26 -18.45 -16.18
CA VAL A 77 3.30 -19.87 -16.57
C VAL A 77 4.02 -20.71 -15.51
N ALA A 78 5.20 -20.26 -15.06
CA ALA A 78 5.97 -20.94 -14.03
C ALA A 78 5.20 -21.05 -12.71
N ALA A 79 4.58 -19.96 -12.25
CA ALA A 79 3.75 -19.93 -11.06
C ALA A 79 2.57 -20.94 -11.14
N ARG A 80 1.89 -21.02 -12.29
CA ARG A 80 0.83 -22.03 -12.50
C ARG A 80 1.38 -23.45 -12.49
N GLN A 81 2.55 -23.70 -13.08
CA GLN A 81 3.19 -25.02 -13.04
C GLN A 81 3.54 -25.43 -11.61
N PHE A 82 4.07 -24.50 -10.81
CA PHE A 82 4.30 -24.74 -9.37
C PHE A 82 2.99 -24.98 -8.61
N ALA A 83 1.95 -24.19 -8.87
CA ALA A 83 0.64 -24.36 -8.25
C ALA A 83 0.04 -25.73 -8.57
N ARG A 84 0.14 -26.20 -9.82
CA ARG A 84 -0.32 -27.54 -10.24
C ARG A 84 0.41 -28.68 -9.53
N GLN A 85 1.66 -28.48 -9.11
CA GLN A 85 2.41 -29.48 -8.35
C GLN A 85 2.01 -29.48 -6.87
N LEU A 86 1.80 -28.30 -6.28
CA LEU A 86 1.69 -28.15 -4.82
C LEU A 86 0.26 -28.04 -4.29
N VAL A 87 -0.66 -27.49 -5.06
CA VAL A 87 -2.04 -27.20 -4.62
C VAL A 87 -2.92 -28.45 -4.66
N PRO A 88 -2.97 -29.27 -5.73
CA PRO A 88 -3.90 -30.42 -5.79
C PRO A 88 -3.79 -31.38 -4.61
N PRO A 89 -2.59 -31.77 -4.12
CA PRO A 89 -2.46 -32.64 -2.94
C PRO A 89 -3.07 -32.07 -1.65
N ARG A 90 -3.37 -30.77 -1.61
CA ARG A 90 -3.98 -30.07 -0.46
C ARG A 90 -5.48 -29.92 -0.60
N LEU A 91 -6.04 -30.24 -1.76
CA LEU A 91 -7.48 -30.22 -1.99
C LEU A 91 -8.11 -31.55 -1.56
N LYS A 92 -9.40 -31.51 -1.23
CA LYS A 92 -10.15 -32.73 -0.88
C LYS A 92 -10.30 -33.70 -2.06
N PHE A 93 -10.31 -33.18 -3.29
CA PHE A 93 -10.50 -33.93 -4.55
C PHE A 93 -9.47 -33.46 -5.59
N PRO A 94 -8.20 -33.88 -5.48
CA PRO A 94 -7.09 -33.39 -6.30
C PRO A 94 -7.32 -33.53 -7.81
N GLU A 95 -7.98 -34.62 -8.24
CA GLU A 95 -8.25 -34.96 -9.63
C GLU A 95 -9.19 -33.98 -10.34
N SER A 96 -9.94 -33.19 -9.58
CA SER A 96 -10.88 -32.20 -10.10
C SER A 96 -10.28 -30.79 -10.26
N ALA A 97 -8.99 -30.61 -9.95
CA ALA A 97 -8.36 -29.31 -9.88
C ALA A 97 -8.04 -28.73 -11.26
N GLU A 98 -8.62 -27.57 -11.55
CA GLU A 98 -8.39 -26.77 -12.75
C GLU A 98 -7.79 -25.42 -12.36
N PHE A 99 -6.85 -24.91 -13.18
CA PHE A 99 -6.15 -23.64 -12.94
C PHE A 99 -6.40 -22.70 -14.12
N PRO A 100 -7.45 -21.87 -14.07
CA PRO A 100 -7.83 -20.97 -15.16
C PRO A 100 -6.74 -19.93 -15.43
N GLU A 101 -6.38 -19.75 -16.69
CA GLU A 101 -5.28 -18.85 -17.07
C GLU A 101 -5.59 -17.38 -16.80
N ASP A 102 -6.84 -17.00 -17.05
CA ASP A 102 -7.42 -15.67 -16.87
C ASP A 102 -7.54 -15.24 -15.40
N SER A 103 -7.38 -16.18 -14.46
CA SER A 103 -7.40 -15.89 -13.02
C SER A 103 -6.08 -15.35 -12.47
N THR A 104 -5.00 -15.39 -13.27
CA THR A 104 -3.65 -15.10 -12.79
C THR A 104 -3.37 -13.60 -12.76
N ARG A 105 -2.96 -13.06 -11.61
CA ARG A 105 -2.53 -11.66 -11.45
C ARG A 105 -1.07 -11.62 -11.02
N LEU A 106 -0.26 -10.94 -11.81
CA LEU A 106 1.17 -10.80 -11.60
C LEU A 106 1.50 -9.41 -11.05
N GLN A 107 2.29 -9.38 -9.98
CA GLN A 107 2.82 -8.16 -9.40
C GLN A 107 4.33 -8.30 -9.18
N PRO A 108 5.17 -7.52 -9.88
CA PRO A 108 6.60 -7.50 -9.61
C PRO A 108 6.85 -7.12 -8.15
N PHE A 109 7.73 -7.86 -7.47
CA PHE A 109 8.08 -7.56 -6.09
C PHE A 109 9.23 -6.56 -6.07
N THR A 110 8.93 -5.33 -6.51
CA THR A 110 9.92 -4.26 -6.82
C THR A 110 10.94 -4.06 -5.71
N ILE A 111 10.52 -4.17 -4.44
CA ILE A 111 11.38 -4.03 -3.27
C ILE A 111 12.51 -5.05 -3.24
N MET A 112 12.21 -6.34 -3.46
CA MET A 112 13.26 -7.36 -3.52
C MET A 112 14.09 -7.20 -4.78
N ASN A 113 13.48 -6.81 -5.88
CA ASN A 113 14.20 -6.60 -7.13
C ASN A 113 15.17 -5.43 -7.02
N GLU A 114 14.88 -4.42 -6.19
CA GLU A 114 15.82 -3.34 -5.91
C GLU A 114 16.95 -3.76 -4.96
N THR A 115 16.69 -4.67 -4.01
CA THR A 115 17.71 -5.11 -3.03
C THR A 115 18.54 -6.28 -3.50
N THR A 116 18.01 -7.12 -4.40
CA THR A 116 18.65 -8.34 -4.92
C THR A 116 18.91 -8.30 -6.44
N GLY A 117 18.56 -7.19 -7.09
CA GLY A 117 18.38 -7.02 -8.54
C GLY A 117 19.45 -7.46 -9.53
N PRO A 118 20.75 -7.52 -9.20
CA PRO A 118 21.71 -8.11 -10.13
C PRO A 118 21.75 -9.65 -10.07
N VAL A 119 21.16 -10.27 -9.05
CA VAL A 119 21.26 -11.72 -8.81
C VAL A 119 19.89 -12.40 -8.88
N TYR A 120 18.86 -11.76 -8.33
CA TYR A 120 17.52 -12.33 -8.27
C TYR A 120 16.45 -11.30 -8.62
N GLU A 121 15.43 -11.76 -9.35
CA GLU A 121 14.18 -11.04 -9.55
C GLU A 121 13.04 -11.85 -8.96
N HIS A 122 12.00 -11.19 -8.45
CA HIS A 122 10.89 -11.79 -7.73
C HIS A 122 9.57 -11.17 -8.18
N TRP A 123 8.56 -12.03 -8.20
CA TRP A 123 7.18 -11.69 -8.50
C TRP A 123 6.25 -12.37 -7.51
N SER A 124 5.20 -11.64 -7.12
CA SER A 124 4.04 -12.22 -6.48
C SER A 124 3.01 -12.55 -7.56
N VAL A 125 2.50 -13.77 -7.53
CA VAL A 125 1.48 -14.26 -8.46
C VAL A 125 0.30 -14.76 -7.66
N ASP A 126 -0.86 -14.15 -7.88
CA ASP A 126 -2.14 -14.58 -7.32
C ASP A 126 -2.94 -15.33 -8.37
N GLY A 127 -3.67 -16.37 -7.98
CA GLY A 127 -4.55 -17.09 -8.89
C GLY A 127 -5.67 -17.83 -8.17
N VAL A 128 -6.50 -18.49 -8.96
CA VAL A 128 -7.59 -19.34 -8.45
C VAL A 128 -7.35 -20.78 -8.90
N VAL A 129 -7.71 -21.73 -8.04
CA VAL A 129 -7.92 -23.12 -8.40
C VAL A 129 -9.41 -23.42 -8.29
N GLU A 130 -9.96 -24.06 -9.32
CA GLU A 130 -11.33 -24.53 -9.32
C GLU A 130 -11.30 -26.04 -9.09
N SER A 131 -12.09 -26.54 -8.15
CA SER A 131 -12.18 -27.97 -7.84
C SER A 131 -13.61 -28.36 -7.56
N ARG A 132 -13.89 -29.65 -7.38
CA ARG A 132 -15.20 -30.14 -6.95
C ARG A 132 -15.13 -30.69 -5.54
N ASN A 133 -16.24 -30.65 -4.82
CA ASN A 133 -16.38 -31.38 -3.56
C ASN A 133 -16.95 -32.79 -3.80
N GLN A 134 -17.18 -33.52 -2.71
CA GLN A 134 -17.72 -34.88 -2.72
C GLN A 134 -19.12 -35.00 -3.36
N TYR A 135 -19.81 -33.87 -3.54
CA TYR A 135 -21.13 -33.77 -4.16
C TYR A 135 -21.06 -33.26 -5.60
N GLY A 136 -19.87 -33.10 -6.17
CA GLY A 136 -19.67 -32.56 -7.53
C GLY A 136 -19.87 -31.05 -7.65
N ILE A 137 -20.10 -30.33 -6.53
CA ILE A 137 -20.31 -28.88 -6.50
C ILE A 137 -18.96 -28.18 -6.69
N PRO A 138 -18.87 -27.18 -7.59
CA PRO A 138 -17.64 -26.43 -7.80
C PRO A 138 -17.29 -25.58 -6.57
N ILE A 139 -16.02 -25.63 -6.18
CA ILE A 139 -15.39 -24.81 -5.14
C ILE A 139 -14.27 -24.03 -5.82
N ARG A 140 -14.14 -22.75 -5.49
CA ARG A 140 -13.03 -21.91 -5.93
C ARG A 140 -12.16 -21.61 -4.74
N SER A 141 -10.86 -21.80 -4.89
CA SER A 141 -9.89 -21.46 -3.85
C SER A 141 -8.78 -20.56 -4.35
N ALA A 142 -8.40 -19.58 -3.54
CA ALA A 142 -7.33 -18.65 -3.85
C ALA A 142 -5.97 -19.29 -3.56
N TRP A 143 -5.03 -19.21 -4.49
CA TRP A 143 -3.63 -19.56 -4.26
C TRP A 143 -2.73 -18.36 -4.56
N ARG A 144 -1.58 -18.34 -3.90
CA ARG A 144 -0.54 -17.33 -4.09
C ARG A 144 0.79 -18.02 -4.20
N ALA A 145 1.60 -17.60 -5.16
CA ALA A 145 2.99 -18.01 -5.30
C ALA A 145 3.91 -16.79 -5.31
N MET A 146 5.08 -16.94 -4.73
CA MET A 146 6.19 -16.03 -4.97
C MET A 146 7.23 -16.77 -5.80
N VAL A 147 7.46 -16.29 -7.01
CA VAL A 147 8.41 -16.87 -7.95
C VAL A 147 9.64 -15.99 -8.00
N GLY A 148 10.80 -16.60 -7.83
CA GLY A 148 12.09 -15.98 -8.07
C GLY A 148 12.62 -16.37 -9.44
N ARG A 149 13.49 -15.52 -10.00
CA ARG A 149 14.27 -15.80 -11.19
C ARG A 149 15.75 -15.52 -10.92
N THR A 150 16.62 -16.43 -11.36
CA THR A 150 18.05 -16.20 -11.54
C THR A 150 18.37 -16.45 -13.00
N ASN A 151 19.18 -15.60 -13.65
CA ASN A 151 19.70 -15.84 -15.01
C ASN A 151 18.68 -16.49 -15.97
N ASP A 152 18.73 -17.82 -16.10
CA ASP A 152 18.01 -18.73 -16.99
C ASP A 152 16.95 -19.62 -16.29
N ARG A 153 16.60 -19.38 -15.03
CA ARG A 153 15.68 -20.24 -14.26
C ARG A 153 14.69 -19.49 -13.38
N PHE A 154 13.48 -20.03 -13.30
CA PHE A 154 12.48 -19.73 -12.30
C PHE A 154 12.52 -20.76 -11.17
N PHE A 155 12.37 -20.29 -9.95
CA PHE A 155 12.30 -21.11 -8.76
C PHE A 155 11.18 -20.61 -7.84
N LEU A 156 10.56 -21.52 -7.09
CA LEU A 156 9.52 -21.17 -6.14
C LEU A 156 10.15 -20.74 -4.82
N VAL A 157 9.78 -19.56 -4.34
CA VAL A 157 10.20 -19.03 -3.03
C VAL A 157 9.18 -19.39 -1.95
N PHE A 158 7.89 -19.27 -2.29
CA PHE A 158 6.78 -19.44 -1.36
C PHE A 158 5.51 -19.81 -2.13
N ALA A 159 4.65 -20.63 -1.54
CA ALA A 159 3.27 -20.79 -2.00
C ALA A 159 2.31 -20.93 -0.82
N SER A 160 1.10 -20.41 -1.00
CA SER A 160 -0.02 -20.58 -0.08
C SER A 160 -1.33 -20.90 -0.80
N LEU A 161 -2.23 -21.56 -0.08
CA LEU A 161 -3.60 -21.86 -0.47
C LEU A 161 -4.52 -21.30 0.63
N GLU A 162 -5.49 -20.46 0.27
CA GLU A 162 -6.38 -19.78 1.22
C GLU A 162 -5.63 -19.05 2.36
N GLY A 163 -4.46 -18.50 2.04
CA GLY A 163 -3.58 -17.83 3.00
C GLY A 163 -2.77 -18.78 3.89
N GLN A 164 -2.99 -20.09 3.84
CA GLN A 164 -2.18 -21.07 4.56
C GLN A 164 -0.93 -21.45 3.76
N PRO A 165 0.28 -21.37 4.35
CA PRO A 165 1.51 -21.73 3.66
C PRO A 165 1.52 -23.23 3.33
N ILE A 166 1.77 -23.57 2.07
CA ILE A 166 1.90 -24.95 1.59
C ILE A 166 3.33 -25.30 1.17
N TYR A 167 4.14 -24.28 0.88
CA TYR A 167 5.56 -24.39 0.58
C TYR A 167 6.30 -23.10 0.97
N GLN A 168 7.51 -23.25 1.50
CA GLN A 168 8.41 -22.13 1.79
C GLN A 168 9.86 -22.59 1.62
N MET A 169 10.63 -21.87 0.80
CA MET A 169 12.03 -22.16 0.61
C MET A 169 12.86 -21.75 1.84
N THR A 170 13.56 -22.73 2.43
CA THR A 170 14.42 -22.51 3.60
C THR A 170 15.60 -21.59 3.23
N GLY A 171 15.91 -20.60 4.08
CA GLY A 171 16.95 -19.59 3.82
C GLY A 171 16.46 -18.33 3.08
N HIS A 172 15.51 -18.45 2.16
CA HIS A 172 14.93 -17.29 1.45
C HIS A 172 14.01 -16.44 2.32
N ALA A 173 13.47 -17.04 3.39
CA ALA A 173 12.67 -16.35 4.41
C ALA A 173 13.43 -15.19 5.07
N HIS A 174 14.74 -15.35 5.33
CA HIS A 174 15.56 -14.30 5.90
C HIS A 174 15.79 -13.14 4.92
N LEU A 175 15.98 -13.45 3.62
CA LEU A 175 16.09 -12.43 2.57
C LEU A 175 14.79 -11.64 2.42
N LEU A 176 13.64 -12.32 2.47
CA LEU A 176 12.32 -11.68 2.46
C LEU A 176 12.11 -10.77 3.67
N GLN A 177 12.49 -11.21 4.86
CA GLN A 177 12.36 -10.44 6.08
C GLN A 177 13.25 -9.19 6.06
N ALA A 178 14.50 -9.33 5.62
CA ALA A 178 15.43 -8.21 5.48
C ALA A 178 14.91 -7.18 4.44
N ALA A 179 14.42 -7.65 3.30
CA ALA A 179 13.84 -6.77 2.27
C ALA A 179 12.60 -6.00 2.79
N ARG A 180 11.75 -6.65 3.60
CA ARG A 180 10.61 -5.99 4.25
C ARG A 180 11.04 -4.89 5.21
N GLN A 181 12.05 -5.15 6.05
CA GLN A 181 12.57 -4.16 7.00
C GLN A 181 13.12 -2.94 6.26
N ALA A 182 13.99 -3.18 5.26
CA ALA A 182 14.57 -2.10 4.45
C ALA A 182 13.50 -1.23 3.77
N TYR A 183 12.38 -1.83 3.34
CA TYR A 183 11.27 -1.08 2.76
C TYR A 183 10.51 -0.24 3.78
N GLN A 184 10.22 -0.78 4.95
CA GLN A 184 9.55 -0.04 6.02
C GLN A 184 10.39 1.16 6.45
N GLU A 185 11.70 1.00 6.55
CA GLU A 185 12.65 2.09 6.82
C GLU A 185 12.61 3.16 5.72
N ARG A 186 12.59 2.79 4.44
CA ARG A 186 12.46 3.75 3.34
C ARG A 186 11.12 4.50 3.35
N LEU A 187 10.00 3.81 3.60
CA LEU A 187 8.69 4.44 3.69
C LEU A 187 8.65 5.47 4.82
N THR A 188 9.10 5.08 6.01
CA THR A 188 9.16 5.97 7.17
C THR A 188 10.08 7.16 6.93
N ALA A 189 11.26 6.95 6.31
CA ALA A 189 12.15 8.04 5.93
C ALA A 189 11.52 9.00 4.90
N ALA A 190 10.80 8.47 3.90
CA ALA A 190 10.10 9.27 2.91
C ALA A 190 8.99 10.12 3.55
N GLU A 191 8.18 9.54 4.44
CA GLU A 191 7.17 10.28 5.19
C GLU A 191 7.76 11.37 6.08
N GLN A 192 8.87 11.08 6.78
CA GLN A 192 9.59 12.06 7.57
C GLN A 192 10.10 13.21 6.69
N SER A 193 10.67 12.91 5.52
CA SER A 193 11.14 13.93 4.58
C SER A 193 10.00 14.83 4.08
N ARG A 194 8.82 14.26 3.80
CA ARG A 194 7.62 15.02 3.37
C ARG A 194 7.15 15.94 4.49
N LYS A 195 7.05 15.43 5.72
CA LYS A 195 6.70 16.24 6.91
C LYS A 195 7.69 17.38 7.12
N GLN A 196 9.00 17.12 6.97
CA GLN A 196 10.02 18.17 7.09
C GLN A 196 9.88 19.24 6.01
N ARG A 197 9.63 18.86 4.75
CA ARG A 197 9.40 19.82 3.66
C ARG A 197 8.15 20.66 3.91
N GLN A 198 7.06 20.05 4.41
CA GLN A 198 5.84 20.77 4.74
C GLN A 198 6.08 21.78 5.87
N LEU A 199 6.73 21.37 6.97
CA LEU A 199 7.10 22.28 8.05
C LEU A 199 8.01 23.42 7.59
N ALA A 200 8.93 23.15 6.66
CA ALA A 200 9.78 24.18 6.08
C ALA A 200 8.97 25.18 5.22
N ALA A 201 8.03 24.68 4.41
CA ALA A 201 7.13 25.51 3.62
C ALA A 201 6.23 26.37 4.51
N ASP A 202 5.64 25.81 5.57
CA ASP A 202 4.80 26.54 6.52
C ASP A 202 5.61 27.64 7.24
N ARG A 203 6.85 27.34 7.65
CA ARG A 203 7.76 28.35 8.22
C ARG A 203 8.08 29.46 7.23
N ALA A 204 8.29 29.13 5.95
CA ALA A 204 8.55 30.11 4.91
C ALA A 204 7.32 31.00 4.66
N ALA A 205 6.13 30.41 4.59
CA ALA A 205 4.86 31.13 4.46
C ALA A 205 4.60 32.05 5.66
N TRP A 206 4.88 31.58 6.88
CA TRP A 206 4.77 32.41 8.08
C TRP A 206 5.75 33.58 8.06
N ARG A 207 7.01 33.35 7.67
CA ARG A 207 8.00 34.43 7.51
C ARG A 207 7.58 35.44 6.44
N ALA A 208 7.05 34.98 5.32
CA ALA A 208 6.56 35.85 4.24
C ALA A 208 5.36 36.69 4.71
N SER A 209 4.40 36.08 5.42
CA SER A 209 3.26 36.78 6.02
C SER A 209 3.72 37.81 7.07
N ALA A 210 4.64 37.43 7.95
CA ALA A 210 5.24 38.34 8.93
C ALA A 210 6.01 39.49 8.26
N ALA A 211 6.65 39.25 7.11
CA ALA A 211 7.33 40.29 6.34
C ALA A 211 6.34 41.25 5.66
N ALA A 212 5.18 40.77 5.21
CA ALA A 212 4.16 41.55 4.51
C ALA A 212 3.27 42.41 5.42
N LYS A 213 3.30 42.20 6.74
CA LYS A 213 2.57 43.07 7.69
C LYS A 213 3.11 44.51 7.60
N PRO A 214 2.25 45.54 7.68
CA PRO A 214 2.69 46.92 7.83
C PRO A 214 3.62 47.07 9.04
N GLU A 215 4.63 47.94 8.93
CA GLU A 215 5.64 48.14 9.99
C GLU A 215 5.02 48.48 11.35
N GLU A 216 3.97 49.30 11.35
CA GLU A 216 3.17 49.64 12.54
C GLU A 216 2.57 48.40 13.22
N GLN A 217 2.11 47.40 12.45
CA GLN A 217 1.52 46.18 13.00
C GLN A 217 2.59 45.25 13.59
N LYS A 218 3.81 45.24 13.03
CA LYS A 218 4.96 44.52 13.62
C LYS A 218 5.41 45.17 14.92
N ALA A 219 5.50 46.50 14.94
CA ALA A 219 5.87 47.27 16.12
C ALA A 219 4.88 47.04 17.28
N ARG A 220 3.56 47.05 17.00
CA ARG A 220 2.51 46.73 17.98
C ARG A 220 2.57 45.31 18.52
N GLU A 221 2.86 44.31 17.69
CA GLU A 221 3.00 42.92 18.14
C GLU A 221 4.22 42.76 19.07
N MET A 222 5.33 43.43 18.76
CA MET A 222 6.52 43.44 19.63
C MET A 222 6.29 44.18 20.94
N LEU A 223 5.58 45.32 20.91
CA LEU A 223 5.17 46.06 22.10
C LEU A 223 4.28 45.19 23.01
N LYS A 224 3.27 44.52 22.44
CA LYS A 224 2.38 43.62 23.18
C LYS A 224 3.15 42.49 23.87
N LEU A 225 4.20 41.96 23.24
CA LEU A 225 5.06 40.95 23.84
C LEU A 225 5.88 41.53 25.00
N ALA A 226 6.39 42.75 24.88
CA ALA A 226 7.08 43.45 25.96
C ALA A 226 6.15 43.72 27.16
N GLU A 227 4.90 44.12 26.91
CA GLU A 227 3.87 44.30 27.95
C GLU A 227 3.55 42.99 28.68
N MET A 228 3.42 41.87 27.96
CA MET A 228 3.23 40.56 28.58
C MET A 228 4.41 40.19 29.48
N LEU A 229 5.64 40.49 29.06
CA LEU A 229 6.84 40.26 29.87
C LEU A 229 6.87 41.14 31.12
N LEU A 230 6.45 42.41 31.04
CA LEU A 230 6.29 43.30 32.20
C LEU A 230 5.25 42.75 33.18
N ARG A 231 4.08 42.32 32.69
CA ARG A 231 3.02 41.72 33.51
C ARG A 231 3.47 40.42 34.18
N ALA A 232 4.35 39.66 33.53
CA ALA A 232 4.97 38.45 34.09
C ALA A 232 6.14 38.74 35.05
N GLY A 233 6.43 40.01 35.37
CA GLY A 233 7.52 40.41 36.28
C GLY A 233 8.92 40.30 35.68
N ARG A 234 9.06 40.01 34.38
CA ARG A 234 10.34 39.86 33.69
C ARG A 234 10.84 41.21 33.16
N ARG A 235 11.29 42.08 34.07
CA ARG A 235 11.69 43.46 33.78
C ARG A 235 12.82 43.58 32.74
N GLU A 236 13.93 42.86 32.92
CA GLU A 236 15.09 42.95 32.01
C GLU A 236 14.82 42.47 30.58
N PRO A 237 14.13 41.34 30.37
CA PRO A 237 13.67 40.94 29.04
C PRO A 237 12.69 41.94 28.42
N ALA A 238 11.79 42.51 29.21
CA ALA A 238 10.85 43.50 28.73
C ALA A 238 11.53 44.81 28.32
N HIS A 239 12.43 45.34 29.16
CA HIS A 239 13.19 46.56 28.90
C HIS A 239 14.00 46.46 27.60
N ARG A 240 14.70 45.33 27.38
CA ARG A 240 15.40 45.06 26.12
C ARG A 240 14.46 45.07 24.93
N ARG A 241 13.28 44.47 25.07
CA ARG A 241 12.31 44.38 23.98
C ARG A 241 11.63 45.71 23.67
N LEU A 242 11.40 46.56 24.68
CA LEU A 242 10.92 47.94 24.49
C LEU A 242 11.95 48.79 23.74
N LEU A 243 13.23 48.72 24.11
CA LEU A 243 14.31 49.38 23.36
C LEU A 243 14.43 48.87 21.92
N GLU A 244 14.19 47.58 21.70
CA GLU A 244 14.20 47.00 20.36
C GLU A 244 13.04 47.51 19.49
N VAL A 245 11.85 47.71 20.07
CA VAL A 245 10.72 48.35 19.38
C VAL A 245 11.05 49.78 18.96
N ILE A 246 11.64 50.57 19.87
CA ILE A 246 12.01 51.97 19.62
C ILE A 246 13.08 52.06 18.52
N ASN A 247 14.11 51.23 18.60
CA ASN A 247 15.22 51.27 17.65
C ASN A 247 14.85 50.71 16.27
N GLN A 248 13.99 49.69 16.19
CA GLN A 248 13.60 49.09 14.91
C GLN A 248 12.44 49.83 14.23
N TYR A 249 11.60 50.55 14.99
CA TYR A 249 10.40 51.23 14.47
C TYR A 249 10.23 52.66 15.03
N PRO A 250 11.21 53.57 14.86
CA PRO A 250 11.28 54.85 15.59
C PRO A 250 10.14 55.84 15.31
N TYR A 251 9.40 55.66 14.20
CA TYR A 251 8.28 56.54 13.82
C TYR A 251 6.91 55.87 13.99
N SER A 252 6.85 54.69 14.62
CA SER A 252 5.61 53.99 14.90
C SER A 252 4.91 54.54 16.15
N GLN A 253 3.57 54.43 16.21
CA GLN A 253 2.85 54.77 17.46
C GLN A 253 3.27 53.84 18.59
N ALA A 254 3.60 52.59 18.27
CA ALA A 254 4.11 51.61 19.23
C ALA A 254 5.48 51.98 19.84
N ALA A 255 6.35 52.71 19.12
CA ALA A 255 7.61 53.20 19.68
C ALA A 255 7.38 54.32 20.70
N VAL A 256 6.43 55.23 20.43
CA VAL A 256 6.03 56.27 21.39
C VAL A 256 5.46 55.64 22.66
N GLU A 257 4.62 54.61 22.52
CA GLU A 257 4.10 53.85 23.67
C GLU A 257 5.21 53.08 24.41
N ALA A 258 6.19 52.53 23.70
CA ALA A 258 7.35 51.88 24.31
C ALA A 258 8.21 52.84 25.14
N GLU A 259 8.45 54.07 24.64
CA GLU A 259 9.17 55.12 25.39
C GLU A 259 8.43 55.50 26.67
N LEU A 260 7.10 55.64 26.59
CA LEU A 260 6.25 55.92 27.75
C LEU A 260 6.27 54.79 28.79
N LEU A 261 6.42 53.53 28.38
CA LEU A 261 6.56 52.39 29.28
C LEU A 261 7.97 52.26 29.89
N LEU A 262 9.01 52.76 29.22
CA LEU A 262 10.37 52.81 29.75
C LEU A 262 10.58 53.97 30.75
N GLY A 263 9.84 55.06 30.60
CA GLY A 263 9.88 56.21 31.51
C GLY A 263 9.07 56.05 32.81
N LYS A 264 8.45 54.89 33.03
CA LYS A 264 7.65 54.54 34.22
C LYS A 264 8.36 53.51 35.09
#